data_AF-A0A2H6KH92-F1
#
_entry.id   AF-A0A2H6KH92-F1
#
_cell.length_a   1.000
_cell.length_b   1.000
_cell.length_c   1.000
_cell.angle_alpha   90.00
_cell.angle_beta   90.00
_cell.angle_gamma   90.00
#
_symmetry.space_group_name_H-M   'P 1'
#
loop_
_entity.id
_entity.type
_entity.pdbx_description
1 polymer ?
#
loop_
_entity_poly.entity_id
_entity_poly.type
_entity_poly.pdbx_seq_one_letter_code
_entity_poly.pdbx_strand_id
1 'polypeptide(L)'
;MERLRRLKVILRGHDLVDYTWWAGEVIKRIPESARLHKQPQKDNTCVTFDSSCPDGMCLIEGSKYFFAFLMKSGYAITSNPTKFDLPPFRYPKNVTFTPADALKYLMVLLADMHYPFNLDLDEPYSVAHKKVDVSAYPMWESLCMEKLGHAQPTLEEFISIVFMPHYIHKNEDSWYGAWTNVEVLGSRYKVEQESFNRNTWDNFEIWATETANLNCAMIITRNDYKDDPNKIILSDSLMERLGLLVRFQIVLAGARIAIVMNYILSHREIAYCAKTGLLIEKNPNDRWSMDDIWFSALILAFCGICAAGAYVLFLVVRSIYKRNFKTHVDQALQGWRDRRKKKYTPHLDLHDD
;
A
#
# COMPACT_ATOMS: atom_id res chain seq x y z
N MET A 1 -18.57 13.86 -6.33
CA MET A 1 -17.37 14.23 -7.12
C MET A 1 -16.10 14.34 -6.27
N GLU A 2 -16.14 14.92 -5.08
CA GLU A 2 -14.91 15.20 -4.31
C GLU A 2 -14.11 13.96 -3.88
N ARG A 3 -14.78 12.87 -3.47
CA ARG A 3 -14.10 11.61 -3.08
C ARG A 3 -13.33 10.97 -4.23
N LEU A 4 -13.92 10.92 -5.43
CA LEU A 4 -13.23 10.41 -6.63
C LEU A 4 -11.98 11.24 -6.95
N ARG A 5 -12.06 12.57 -6.85
CA ARG A 5 -10.89 13.45 -7.01
C ARG A 5 -9.80 13.09 -6.00
N ARG A 6 -10.15 12.92 -4.71
CA ARG A 6 -9.19 12.54 -3.66
C ARG A 6 -8.54 11.18 -3.95
N LEU A 7 -9.32 10.19 -4.38
CA LEU A 7 -8.80 8.89 -4.79
C LEU A 7 -7.79 9.01 -5.94
N LYS A 8 -8.14 9.79 -6.97
CA LYS A 8 -7.25 10.07 -8.11
C LYS A 8 -5.96 10.76 -7.68
N VAL A 9 -5.99 11.62 -6.67
CA VAL A 9 -4.76 12.24 -6.12
C VAL A 9 -3.85 11.19 -5.48
N ILE A 10 -4.40 10.28 -4.67
CA ILE A 10 -3.61 9.18 -4.04
C ILE A 10 -2.99 8.30 -5.12
N LEU A 11 -3.75 7.98 -6.17
CA LEU A 11 -3.34 7.10 -7.27
C LEU A 11 -2.61 7.83 -8.40
N ARG A 12 -2.29 9.13 -8.25
CA ARG A 12 -1.60 9.94 -9.26
C ARG A 12 -2.28 9.94 -10.64
N GLY A 13 -3.60 9.98 -10.66
CA GLY A 13 -4.44 10.03 -11.87
C GLY A 13 -4.94 8.69 -12.37
N HIS A 14 -4.35 7.58 -11.90
CA HIS A 14 -4.75 6.22 -12.26
C HIS A 14 -6.06 5.78 -11.60
N ASP A 15 -6.69 4.76 -12.14
CA ASP A 15 -7.85 4.10 -11.54
C ASP A 15 -7.44 2.94 -10.63
N LEU A 16 -8.35 2.54 -9.73
CA LEU A 16 -8.12 1.39 -8.85
C LEU A 16 -7.86 0.10 -9.64
N VAL A 17 -8.58 -0.07 -10.77
CA VAL A 17 -8.46 -1.24 -11.63
C VAL A 17 -7.05 -1.40 -12.23
N ASP A 18 -6.31 -0.30 -12.39
CA ASP A 18 -4.94 -0.30 -12.94
C ASP A 18 -3.94 -1.01 -12.02
N TYR A 19 -4.31 -1.28 -10.76
CA TYR A 19 -3.43 -1.85 -9.74
C TYR A 19 -3.89 -3.21 -9.21
N THR A 20 -4.91 -3.84 -9.78
CA THR A 20 -5.42 -5.14 -9.31
C THR A 20 -4.39 -6.27 -9.44
N TRP A 21 -3.46 -6.18 -10.38
CA TRP A 21 -2.34 -7.11 -10.58
C TRP A 21 -1.11 -6.81 -9.71
N TRP A 22 -1.07 -5.63 -9.06
CA TRP A 22 0.14 -5.11 -8.44
C TRP A 22 0.69 -6.00 -7.33
N ALA A 23 -0.18 -6.58 -6.50
CA ALA A 23 0.26 -7.46 -5.42
C ALA A 23 0.94 -8.74 -5.94
N GLY A 24 0.51 -9.25 -7.09
CA GLY A 24 1.17 -10.38 -7.75
C GLY A 24 2.63 -10.06 -8.11
N GLU A 25 2.93 -8.84 -8.55
CA GLU A 25 4.31 -8.41 -8.79
C GLU A 25 5.10 -8.21 -7.49
N VAL A 26 4.44 -7.79 -6.41
CA VAL A 26 5.11 -7.71 -5.11
C VAL A 26 5.47 -9.09 -4.60
N ILE A 27 4.57 -10.07 -4.70
CA ILE A 27 4.84 -11.47 -4.32
C ILE A 27 6.00 -12.03 -5.13
N LYS A 28 6.08 -11.76 -6.44
CA LYS A 28 7.23 -12.19 -7.26
C LYS A 28 8.57 -11.64 -6.75
N ARG A 29 8.58 -10.43 -6.18
CA ARG A 29 9.81 -9.76 -5.69
C ARG A 29 10.10 -10.05 -4.21
N ILE A 30 9.05 -10.26 -3.42
CA ILE A 30 9.09 -10.52 -1.98
C ILE A 30 8.14 -11.71 -1.71
N PRO A 31 8.55 -12.95 -2.01
CA PRO A 31 7.68 -14.13 -1.88
C PRO A 31 7.10 -14.30 -0.47
N GLU A 32 7.82 -13.84 0.55
CA GLU A 32 7.37 -13.88 1.94
C GLU A 32 6.12 -13.01 2.19
N SER A 33 5.82 -12.04 1.30
CA SER A 33 4.60 -11.23 1.39
C SER A 33 3.34 -12.00 0.98
N ALA A 34 3.45 -13.17 0.35
CA ALA A 34 2.30 -14.01 -0.02
C ALA A 34 1.42 -14.36 1.19
N ARG A 35 2.01 -14.42 2.40
CA ARG A 35 1.28 -14.64 3.65
C ARG A 35 0.22 -13.59 3.94
N LEU A 36 0.37 -12.36 3.43
CA LEU A 36 -0.67 -11.33 3.56
C LEU A 36 -1.96 -11.71 2.85
N HIS A 37 -1.90 -12.58 1.86
CA HIS A 37 -3.06 -12.88 1.01
C HIS A 37 -3.88 -14.06 1.53
N LYS A 38 -3.47 -14.69 2.65
CA LYS A 38 -4.13 -15.89 3.20
C LYS A 38 -4.38 -15.77 4.71
N GLN A 39 -5.41 -16.46 5.17
CA GLN A 39 -5.77 -16.68 6.57
C GLN A 39 -6.37 -18.10 6.68
N PRO A 40 -5.53 -19.14 6.66
CA PRO A 40 -6.01 -20.51 6.70
C PRO A 40 -6.71 -20.81 8.03
N GLN A 41 -7.69 -21.71 7.98
CA GLN A 41 -8.56 -22.04 9.09
C GLN A 41 -8.18 -23.40 9.69
N LYS A 42 -7.88 -23.41 11.00
CA LYS A 42 -7.47 -24.65 11.69
C LYS A 42 -8.65 -25.53 12.11
N ASP A 43 -9.83 -24.92 12.30
CA ASP A 43 -11.03 -25.62 12.74
C ASP A 43 -11.80 -26.22 11.56
N ASN A 44 -11.73 -27.54 11.40
CA ASN A 44 -12.43 -28.26 10.34
C ASN A 44 -13.94 -28.42 10.59
N THR A 45 -14.45 -28.03 11.77
CA THR A 45 -15.88 -28.04 12.07
C THR A 45 -16.57 -26.78 11.55
N CYS A 46 -15.78 -25.75 11.22
CA CYS A 46 -16.27 -24.44 10.77
C CYS A 46 -17.22 -23.75 11.76
N VAL A 47 -17.08 -24.08 13.04
CA VAL A 47 -17.83 -23.44 14.13
C VAL A 47 -17.10 -22.18 14.59
N THR A 48 -15.77 -22.21 14.56
CA THR A 48 -14.91 -21.10 14.97
C THR A 48 -14.09 -20.58 13.80
N PHE A 49 -13.81 -19.28 13.84
CA PHE A 49 -12.94 -18.61 12.87
C PHE A 49 -11.59 -18.31 13.52
N ASP A 50 -10.50 -18.73 12.87
CA ASP A 50 -9.15 -18.47 13.35
C ASP A 50 -8.60 -17.16 12.78
N SER A 51 -8.65 -16.11 13.60
CA SER A 51 -8.04 -14.81 13.33
C SER A 51 -6.62 -14.65 13.90
N SER A 52 -5.99 -15.74 14.37
CA SER A 52 -4.64 -15.68 14.94
C SER A 52 -3.60 -15.22 13.91
N CYS A 53 -2.77 -14.25 14.31
CA CYS A 53 -1.79 -13.62 13.42
C CYS A 53 -0.61 -13.01 14.19
N PRO A 54 0.35 -13.84 14.67
CA PRO A 54 1.35 -13.40 15.65
C PRO A 54 2.28 -12.27 15.20
N ASP A 55 2.53 -12.12 13.90
CA ASP A 55 3.41 -11.11 13.31
C ASP A 55 2.68 -10.01 12.51
N GLY A 56 1.34 -10.05 12.51
CA GLY A 56 0.50 -9.16 11.70
C GLY A 56 0.56 -9.41 10.20
N MET A 57 1.29 -10.44 9.75
CA MET A 57 1.48 -10.78 8.33
C MET A 57 0.47 -11.83 7.86
N CYS A 58 -0.80 -11.45 7.90
CA CYS A 58 -1.94 -12.23 7.44
C CYS A 58 -3.00 -11.31 6.84
N LEU A 59 -4.01 -11.90 6.21
CA LEU A 59 -5.04 -11.20 5.47
C LEU A 59 -5.81 -10.16 6.28
N ILE A 60 -6.27 -10.51 7.48
CA ILE A 60 -7.12 -9.63 8.28
C ILE A 60 -6.30 -8.52 8.93
N GLU A 61 -5.24 -8.88 9.68
CA GLU A 61 -4.42 -7.87 10.36
C GLU A 61 -3.66 -6.98 9.38
N GLY A 62 -3.24 -7.51 8.22
CA GLY A 62 -2.70 -6.71 7.13
C GLY A 62 -3.73 -5.70 6.59
N SER A 63 -4.98 -6.12 6.38
CA SER A 63 -6.06 -5.22 5.97
C SER A 63 -6.32 -4.13 7.01
N LYS A 64 -6.38 -4.49 8.31
CA LYS A 64 -6.52 -3.53 9.41
C LYS A 64 -5.35 -2.55 9.46
N TYR A 65 -4.11 -3.02 9.27
CA TYR A 65 -2.92 -2.20 9.23
C TYR A 65 -2.98 -1.15 8.12
N PHE A 66 -3.22 -1.55 6.87
CA PHE A 66 -3.26 -0.61 5.74
C PHE A 66 -4.46 0.33 5.82
N PHE A 67 -5.60 -0.12 6.35
CA PHE A 67 -6.73 0.75 6.68
C PHE A 67 -6.34 1.81 7.71
N ALA A 68 -5.78 1.42 8.84
CA ALA A 68 -5.36 2.34 9.90
C ALA A 68 -4.26 3.30 9.41
N PHE A 69 -3.33 2.82 8.59
CA PHE A 69 -2.30 3.64 7.96
C PHE A 69 -2.92 4.76 7.12
N LEU A 70 -3.89 4.43 6.27
CA LEU A 70 -4.62 5.42 5.46
C LEU A 70 -5.45 6.36 6.34
N MET A 71 -6.10 5.83 7.37
CA MET A 71 -6.86 6.60 8.36
C MET A 71 -5.98 7.50 9.22
N LYS A 72 -4.65 7.35 9.19
CA LYS A 72 -3.65 8.23 9.82
C LYS A 72 -2.88 9.10 8.82
N SER A 73 -3.08 8.90 7.52
CA SER A 73 -2.39 9.64 6.46
C SER A 73 -3.12 10.94 6.08
N GLY A 74 -2.36 11.96 5.69
CA GLY A 74 -2.92 13.26 5.30
C GLY A 74 -3.50 14.02 6.50
N TYR A 75 -4.49 14.88 6.30
CA TYR A 75 -5.21 15.56 7.38
C TYR A 75 -6.65 15.05 7.55
N ALA A 76 -7.20 15.21 8.75
CA ALA A 76 -8.59 14.88 9.04
C ALA A 76 -9.54 15.92 8.45
N ILE A 77 -10.65 15.47 7.86
CA ILE A 77 -11.69 16.35 7.33
C ILE A 77 -12.64 16.81 8.45
N THR A 78 -12.84 15.96 9.44
CA THR A 78 -13.70 16.21 10.60
C THR A 78 -12.89 16.71 11.79
N SER A 79 -13.46 17.60 12.60
CA SER A 79 -12.81 18.14 13.81
C SER A 79 -12.51 17.09 14.87
N ASN A 80 -13.34 16.04 14.97
CA ASN A 80 -13.16 14.92 15.90
C ASN A 80 -13.00 13.60 15.12
N PRO A 81 -11.83 13.34 14.51
CA PRO A 81 -11.62 12.12 13.76
C PRO A 81 -11.57 10.90 14.70
N THR A 82 -12.21 9.82 14.28
CA THR A 82 -11.99 8.50 14.88
C THR A 82 -10.51 8.14 14.75
N LYS A 83 -9.89 7.81 15.88
CA LYS A 83 -8.46 7.44 15.92
C LYS A 83 -8.33 5.93 15.81
N PHE A 84 -7.42 5.51 14.94
CA PHE A 84 -7.05 4.11 14.77
C PHE A 84 -5.59 3.94 15.16
N ASP A 85 -5.32 2.98 16.04
CA ASP A 85 -3.95 2.56 16.32
C ASP A 85 -3.44 1.67 15.21
N LEU A 86 -2.13 1.72 14.96
CA LEU A 86 -1.54 0.81 13.97
C LEU A 86 -1.37 -0.55 14.66
N PRO A 87 -2.01 -1.61 14.17
CA PRO A 87 -1.78 -2.94 14.71
C PRO A 87 -0.32 -3.36 14.47
N PRO A 88 0.21 -4.30 15.26
CA PRO A 88 1.53 -4.85 15.02
C PRO A 88 1.62 -5.39 13.59
N PHE A 89 2.64 -4.96 12.85
CA PHE A 89 2.84 -5.37 11.46
C PHE A 89 4.32 -5.47 11.14
N ARG A 90 4.80 -6.68 10.85
CA ARG A 90 6.21 -6.95 10.57
C ARG A 90 6.41 -7.37 9.13
N TYR A 91 6.56 -6.38 8.24
CA TYR A 91 6.81 -6.66 6.84
C TYR A 91 8.17 -7.34 6.61
N PRO A 92 8.32 -8.29 5.67
CA PRO A 92 9.53 -9.10 5.52
C PRO A 92 10.77 -8.31 5.06
N LYS A 93 10.58 -7.11 4.55
CA LYS A 93 11.63 -6.18 4.13
C LYS A 93 11.44 -4.85 4.84
N ASN A 94 12.52 -4.11 5.03
CA ASN A 94 12.47 -2.76 5.58
C ASN A 94 11.95 -1.77 4.52
N VAL A 95 10.64 -1.80 4.29
CA VAL A 95 9.93 -0.96 3.31
C VAL A 95 9.10 0.08 4.05
N THR A 96 9.21 1.32 3.62
CA THR A 96 8.30 2.39 4.04
C THR A 96 7.17 2.50 3.04
N PHE A 97 5.94 2.25 3.48
CA PHE A 97 4.77 2.34 2.61
C PHE A 97 4.36 3.80 2.40
N THR A 98 4.07 4.16 1.15
CA THR A 98 3.34 5.40 0.85
C THR A 98 1.84 5.18 1.01
N PRO A 99 1.01 6.24 1.12
CA PRO A 99 -0.44 6.09 1.08
C PRO A 99 -0.95 5.42 -0.20
N ALA A 100 -0.24 5.59 -1.34
CA ALA A 100 -0.58 4.90 -2.56
C ALA A 100 -0.33 3.38 -2.46
N ASP A 101 0.77 2.96 -1.82
CA ASP A 101 1.07 1.54 -1.61
C ASP A 101 0.07 0.91 -0.63
N ALA A 102 -0.24 1.61 0.47
CA ALA A 102 -1.23 1.16 1.44
C ALA A 102 -2.62 1.01 0.82
N LEU A 103 -3.01 1.94 -0.06
CA LEU A 103 -4.28 1.87 -0.80
C LEU A 103 -4.33 0.66 -1.73
N LYS A 104 -3.24 0.39 -2.48
CA LYS A 104 -3.15 -0.78 -3.37
C LYS A 104 -3.23 -2.08 -2.59
N TYR A 105 -2.48 -2.19 -1.50
CA TYR A 105 -2.56 -3.35 -0.62
C TYR A 105 -3.97 -3.54 -0.07
N LEU A 106 -4.55 -2.50 0.56
CA LEU A 106 -5.87 -2.61 1.16
C LEU A 106 -6.91 -3.06 0.14
N MET A 107 -6.90 -2.50 -1.07
CA MET A 107 -7.83 -2.91 -2.13
C MET A 107 -7.68 -4.41 -2.46
N VAL A 108 -6.46 -4.88 -2.70
CA VAL A 108 -6.23 -6.27 -3.09
C VAL A 108 -6.56 -7.22 -1.94
N LEU A 109 -6.14 -6.91 -0.71
CA LEU A 109 -6.45 -7.74 0.46
C LEU A 109 -7.95 -7.82 0.76
N LEU A 110 -8.69 -6.72 0.54
CA LEU A 110 -10.15 -6.77 0.61
C LEU A 110 -10.75 -7.65 -0.48
N ALA A 111 -10.18 -7.70 -1.69
CA ALA A 111 -10.63 -8.63 -2.72
C ALA A 111 -10.30 -10.08 -2.34
N ASP A 112 -9.09 -10.34 -1.83
CA ASP A 112 -8.63 -11.67 -1.40
C ASP A 112 -9.45 -12.26 -0.27
N MET A 113 -9.99 -11.41 0.62
CA MET A 113 -10.93 -11.80 1.69
C MET A 113 -12.26 -12.37 1.17
N HIS A 114 -12.58 -12.14 -0.11
CA HIS A 114 -13.76 -12.69 -0.78
C HIS A 114 -13.42 -13.86 -1.69
N TYR A 115 -12.13 -14.23 -1.79
CA TYR A 115 -11.70 -15.43 -2.47
C TYR A 115 -11.66 -16.60 -1.49
N PRO A 116 -12.56 -17.60 -1.59
CA PRO A 116 -12.72 -18.59 -0.54
C PRO A 116 -11.45 -19.39 -0.23
N PHE A 117 -10.59 -19.67 -1.22
CA PHE A 117 -9.37 -20.45 -1.00
C PHE A 117 -8.28 -19.71 -0.23
N ASN A 118 -8.37 -18.39 -0.11
CA ASN A 118 -7.50 -17.62 0.79
C ASN A 118 -7.88 -17.82 2.27
N LEU A 119 -9.08 -18.34 2.53
CA LEU A 119 -9.67 -18.61 3.84
C LEU A 119 -10.03 -20.09 4.00
N ASP A 120 -9.35 -20.97 3.26
CA ASP A 120 -9.60 -22.42 3.30
C ASP A 120 -9.11 -23.05 4.59
N LEU A 121 -9.58 -24.26 4.85
CA LEU A 121 -9.07 -25.10 5.92
C LEU A 121 -7.60 -25.47 5.68
N ASP A 122 -6.83 -25.60 6.75
CA ASP A 122 -5.49 -26.16 6.70
C ASP A 122 -5.51 -27.63 6.24
N GLU A 123 -4.39 -28.08 5.68
CA GLU A 123 -4.19 -29.49 5.35
C GLU A 123 -4.37 -30.39 6.59
N PRO A 124 -5.00 -31.57 6.47
CA PRO A 124 -5.44 -32.24 5.23
C PRO A 124 -6.88 -31.92 4.78
N TYR A 125 -7.52 -30.91 5.36
CA TYR A 125 -8.95 -30.66 5.17
C TYR A 125 -9.27 -29.64 4.06
N SER A 126 -8.25 -28.98 3.51
CA SER A 126 -8.36 -28.05 2.39
C SER A 126 -9.17 -28.66 1.23
N VAL A 127 -10.12 -27.88 0.71
CA VAL A 127 -10.84 -28.22 -0.53
C VAL A 127 -10.10 -27.68 -1.76
N ALA A 128 -9.30 -26.62 -1.61
CA ALA A 128 -8.55 -25.98 -2.69
C ALA A 128 -7.66 -26.99 -3.45
N HIS A 129 -6.96 -27.87 -2.72
CA HIS A 129 -6.02 -28.83 -3.31
C HIS A 129 -6.63 -30.16 -3.75
N LYS A 130 -7.94 -30.38 -3.52
CA LYS A 130 -8.62 -31.59 -3.99
C LYS A 130 -8.69 -31.63 -5.50
N LYS A 131 -8.48 -32.81 -6.08
CA LYS A 131 -8.46 -32.97 -7.54
C LYS A 131 -9.87 -32.98 -8.11
N VAL A 132 -10.06 -32.27 -9.22
CA VAL A 132 -11.33 -32.22 -9.95
C VAL A 132 -11.27 -33.12 -11.17
N ASP A 133 -12.26 -34.00 -11.30
CA ASP A 133 -12.46 -34.84 -12.46
C ASP A 133 -13.31 -34.12 -13.50
N VAL A 134 -12.68 -33.78 -14.62
CA VAL A 134 -13.32 -33.10 -15.75
C VAL A 134 -13.59 -34.04 -16.92
N SER A 135 -13.31 -35.35 -16.79
CA SER A 135 -13.35 -36.30 -17.92
C SER A 135 -14.74 -36.46 -18.56
N ALA A 136 -15.80 -36.14 -17.82
CA ALA A 136 -17.16 -36.16 -18.34
C ALA A 136 -17.50 -34.94 -19.23
N TYR A 137 -16.61 -33.94 -19.29
CA TYR A 137 -16.83 -32.66 -19.95
C TYR A 137 -15.70 -32.31 -20.92
N PRO A 138 -15.77 -32.73 -22.20
CA PRO A 138 -14.68 -32.57 -23.17
C PRO A 138 -14.18 -31.14 -23.34
N MET A 139 -15.09 -30.15 -23.25
CA MET A 139 -14.73 -28.74 -23.35
C MET A 139 -13.85 -28.29 -22.16
N TRP A 140 -14.21 -28.68 -20.94
CA TRP A 140 -13.43 -28.35 -19.74
C TRP A 140 -12.11 -29.11 -19.68
N GLU A 141 -12.11 -30.38 -20.09
CA GLU A 141 -10.89 -31.18 -20.24
C GLU A 141 -9.89 -30.53 -21.21
N SER A 142 -10.36 -30.10 -22.39
CA SER A 142 -9.52 -29.41 -23.37
C SER A 142 -8.94 -28.11 -22.82
N LEU A 143 -9.73 -27.31 -22.10
CA LEU A 143 -9.26 -26.06 -21.50
C LEU A 143 -8.24 -26.32 -20.37
N CYS A 144 -8.44 -27.36 -19.56
CA CYS A 144 -7.46 -27.76 -18.55
C CYS A 144 -6.13 -28.17 -19.18
N MET A 145 -6.17 -28.98 -20.25
CA MET A 145 -4.96 -29.35 -21.00
C MET A 145 -4.25 -28.12 -21.60
N GLU A 146 -5.00 -27.17 -22.17
CA GLU A 146 -4.43 -25.95 -22.75
C GLU A 146 -3.76 -25.05 -21.70
N LYS A 147 -4.42 -24.83 -20.56
CA LYS A 147 -3.97 -23.84 -19.56
C LYS A 147 -3.01 -24.41 -18.51
N LEU A 148 -3.16 -25.69 -18.15
CA LEU A 148 -2.43 -26.34 -17.06
C LEU A 148 -1.51 -27.47 -17.54
N GLY A 149 -1.72 -27.98 -18.76
CA GLY A 149 -0.97 -29.13 -19.29
C GLY A 149 -1.44 -30.49 -18.79
N HIS A 150 -2.52 -30.57 -18.01
CA HIS A 150 -3.11 -31.82 -17.53
C HIS A 150 -4.62 -31.73 -17.32
N ALA A 151 -5.32 -32.87 -17.40
CA ALA A 151 -6.77 -32.99 -17.21
C ALA A 151 -7.21 -33.23 -15.74
N GLN A 152 -6.30 -33.09 -14.76
CA GLN A 152 -6.61 -33.30 -13.33
C GLN A 152 -6.19 -32.07 -12.49
N PRO A 153 -6.86 -30.93 -12.66
CA PRO A 153 -6.61 -29.74 -11.85
C PRO A 153 -6.98 -29.94 -10.39
N THR A 154 -6.36 -29.18 -9.49
CA THR A 154 -6.97 -28.92 -8.17
C THR A 154 -8.20 -28.04 -8.32
N LEU A 155 -9.06 -27.97 -7.30
CA LEU A 155 -10.23 -27.10 -7.34
C LEU A 155 -9.86 -25.63 -7.49
N GLU A 156 -8.81 -25.17 -6.79
CA GLU A 156 -8.32 -23.81 -6.91
C GLU A 156 -7.78 -23.52 -8.31
N GLU A 157 -6.98 -24.42 -8.89
CA GLU A 157 -6.47 -24.31 -10.26
C GLU A 157 -7.62 -24.26 -11.28
N PHE A 158 -8.59 -25.17 -11.13
CA PHE A 158 -9.75 -25.22 -12.02
C PHE A 158 -10.54 -23.91 -11.98
N ILE A 159 -10.79 -23.36 -10.79
CA ILE A 159 -11.55 -22.11 -10.67
C ILE A 159 -10.75 -20.91 -11.18
N SER A 160 -9.52 -20.72 -10.71
CA SER A 160 -8.73 -19.50 -10.95
C SER A 160 -8.12 -19.42 -12.36
N ILE A 161 -7.70 -20.54 -12.93
CA ILE A 161 -6.94 -20.58 -14.19
C ILE A 161 -7.81 -21.01 -15.38
N VAL A 162 -8.86 -21.79 -15.14
CA VAL A 162 -9.69 -22.37 -16.21
C VAL A 162 -11.10 -21.77 -16.25
N PHE A 163 -11.90 -22.03 -15.22
CA PHE A 163 -13.31 -21.69 -15.18
C PHE A 163 -13.56 -20.19 -15.20
N MET A 164 -12.91 -19.41 -14.33
CA MET A 164 -13.14 -17.97 -14.25
C MET A 164 -12.64 -17.19 -15.47
N PRO A 165 -11.44 -17.45 -16.01
CA PRO A 165 -11.02 -16.81 -17.26
C PRO A 165 -11.98 -17.12 -18.42
N HIS A 166 -12.46 -18.36 -18.52
CA HIS A 166 -13.47 -18.72 -19.52
C HIS A 166 -14.79 -17.97 -19.29
N TYR A 167 -15.26 -17.91 -18.03
CA TYR A 167 -16.48 -17.20 -17.66
C TYR A 167 -16.38 -15.70 -17.98
N ILE A 168 -15.27 -15.05 -17.62
CA ILE A 168 -15.03 -13.64 -17.94
C ILE A 168 -15.08 -13.43 -19.44
N HIS A 169 -14.35 -14.24 -20.21
CA HIS A 169 -14.32 -14.12 -21.67
C HIS A 169 -15.72 -14.26 -22.30
N LYS A 170 -16.54 -15.18 -21.81
CA LYS A 170 -17.94 -15.33 -22.27
C LYS A 170 -18.84 -14.14 -21.94
N ASN A 171 -18.44 -13.32 -20.96
CA ASN A 171 -19.19 -12.17 -20.50
C ASN A 171 -18.50 -10.83 -20.84
N GLU A 172 -17.42 -10.81 -21.63
CA GLU A 172 -16.68 -9.60 -22.01
C GLU A 172 -17.56 -8.61 -22.79
N ASP A 173 -18.43 -9.14 -23.66
CA ASP A 173 -19.38 -8.34 -24.45
C ASP A 173 -20.61 -7.89 -23.64
N SER A 174 -20.70 -8.26 -22.36
CA SER A 174 -21.79 -7.79 -21.49
C SER A 174 -21.64 -6.28 -21.25
N TRP A 175 -22.48 -5.52 -21.94
CA TRP A 175 -22.56 -4.06 -21.87
C TRP A 175 -22.46 -3.53 -20.42
N TYR A 176 -21.54 -2.60 -20.17
CA TYR A 176 -21.26 -1.95 -18.86
C TYR A 176 -21.02 -2.88 -17.66
N GLY A 177 -20.53 -4.11 -17.87
CA GLY A 177 -20.22 -5.00 -16.74
C GLY A 177 -21.48 -5.40 -15.97
N ALA A 178 -22.59 -5.66 -16.69
CA ALA A 178 -23.88 -6.05 -16.12
C ALA A 178 -23.76 -7.23 -15.11
N TRP A 179 -22.85 -8.17 -15.35
CA TRP A 179 -22.59 -9.30 -14.44
C TRP A 179 -21.79 -8.92 -13.18
N THR A 180 -21.17 -7.75 -13.17
CA THR A 180 -20.41 -7.15 -12.05
C THR A 180 -21.10 -5.93 -11.42
N ASN A 181 -22.34 -5.60 -11.83
CA ASN A 181 -23.02 -4.40 -11.36
C ASN A 181 -23.45 -4.56 -9.88
N VAL A 182 -23.17 -3.54 -9.06
CA VAL A 182 -23.55 -3.48 -7.64
C VAL A 182 -25.05 -3.55 -7.41
N GLU A 183 -25.88 -3.17 -8.40
CA GLU A 183 -27.33 -3.30 -8.33
C GLU A 183 -27.81 -4.73 -8.09
N VAL A 184 -27.01 -5.74 -8.47
CA VAL A 184 -27.27 -7.16 -8.19
C VAL A 184 -27.36 -7.42 -6.67
N LEU A 185 -26.73 -6.60 -5.83
CA LEU A 185 -26.82 -6.72 -4.38
C LEU A 185 -28.12 -6.16 -3.80
N GLY A 186 -28.85 -5.32 -4.54
CA GLY A 186 -30.07 -4.67 -4.07
C GLY A 186 -29.90 -4.01 -2.69
N SER A 187 -30.74 -4.38 -1.72
CA SER A 187 -30.69 -3.86 -0.35
C SER A 187 -29.45 -4.29 0.44
N ARG A 188 -28.76 -5.37 0.04
CA ARG A 188 -27.57 -5.88 0.74
C ARG A 188 -26.46 -4.83 0.78
N TYR A 189 -26.27 -4.03 -0.28
CA TYR A 189 -25.25 -2.97 -0.29
C TYR A 189 -25.41 -2.01 0.90
N LYS A 190 -26.65 -1.60 1.20
CA LYS A 190 -26.93 -0.70 2.32
C LYS A 190 -26.66 -1.37 3.67
N VAL A 191 -27.01 -2.65 3.80
CA VAL A 191 -26.71 -3.44 5.02
C VAL A 191 -25.19 -3.53 5.26
N GLU A 192 -24.41 -3.78 4.20
CA GLU A 192 -22.94 -3.80 4.28
C GLU A 192 -22.38 -2.44 4.70
N GLN A 193 -22.90 -1.37 4.11
CA GLN A 193 -22.48 -0.01 4.43
C GLN A 193 -22.77 0.36 5.89
N GLU A 194 -23.97 0.04 6.38
CA GLU A 194 -24.36 0.28 7.77
C GLU A 194 -23.55 -0.57 8.75
N SER A 195 -23.28 -1.84 8.42
CA SER A 195 -22.42 -2.70 9.22
C SER A 195 -21.00 -2.14 9.33
N PHE A 196 -20.42 -1.71 8.20
CA PHE A 196 -19.10 -1.11 8.19
C PHE A 196 -19.05 0.22 8.95
N ASN A 197 -20.08 1.06 8.83
CA ASN A 197 -20.11 2.32 9.58
C ASN A 197 -20.19 2.12 11.11
N ARG A 198 -20.79 1.01 11.57
CA ARG A 198 -20.85 0.65 13.00
C ARG A 198 -19.56 0.01 13.51
N ASN A 199 -19.03 -0.96 12.76
CA ASN A 199 -17.94 -1.83 13.22
C ASN A 199 -16.56 -1.42 12.68
N THR A 200 -16.52 -0.61 11.62
CA THR A 200 -15.30 -0.16 10.93
C THR A 200 -14.40 -1.35 10.55
N TRP A 201 -13.13 -1.35 10.95
CA TRP A 201 -12.16 -2.39 10.61
C TRP A 201 -12.46 -3.77 11.24
N ASP A 202 -13.33 -3.85 12.25
CA ASP A 202 -13.75 -5.13 12.85
C ASP A 202 -14.65 -5.90 11.89
N ASN A 203 -15.29 -5.18 10.96
CA ASN A 203 -16.10 -5.78 9.91
C ASN A 203 -15.27 -6.64 8.94
N PHE A 204 -13.94 -6.47 8.90
CA PHE A 204 -13.05 -7.32 8.09
C PHE A 204 -13.05 -8.77 8.57
N GLU A 205 -13.10 -9.00 9.88
CA GLU A 205 -13.18 -10.36 10.43
C GLU A 205 -14.56 -10.97 10.19
N ILE A 206 -15.62 -10.16 10.25
CA ILE A 206 -16.99 -10.59 9.89
C ILE A 206 -17.03 -11.05 8.44
N TRP A 207 -16.50 -10.25 7.52
CA TRP A 207 -16.47 -10.59 6.09
C TRP A 207 -15.61 -11.81 5.80
N ALA A 208 -14.45 -11.93 6.43
CA ALA A 208 -13.60 -13.11 6.31
C ALA A 208 -14.30 -14.38 6.84
N THR A 209 -15.01 -14.28 7.96
CA THR A 209 -15.80 -15.38 8.53
C THR A 209 -16.92 -15.82 7.58
N GLU A 210 -17.66 -14.86 7.01
CA GLU A 210 -18.70 -15.15 6.02
C GLU A 210 -18.14 -15.89 4.80
N THR A 211 -16.97 -15.48 4.29
CA THR A 211 -16.32 -16.13 3.15
C THR A 211 -15.79 -17.52 3.52
N ALA A 212 -15.14 -17.67 4.68
CA ALA A 212 -14.62 -18.97 5.15
C ALA A 212 -15.73 -20.02 5.26
N ASN A 213 -16.92 -19.62 5.72
CA ASN A 213 -18.08 -20.50 5.82
C ASN A 213 -18.58 -21.04 4.46
N LEU A 214 -18.21 -20.41 3.34
CA LEU A 214 -18.54 -20.92 2.01
C LEU A 214 -17.80 -22.23 1.71
N ASN A 215 -16.55 -22.36 2.16
CA ASN A 215 -15.75 -23.58 2.00
C ASN A 215 -16.41 -24.77 2.70
N CYS A 216 -17.10 -24.51 3.80
CA CYS A 216 -17.70 -25.55 4.64
C CYS A 216 -19.09 -25.99 4.18
N ALA A 217 -19.87 -25.10 3.58
CA ALA A 217 -21.29 -25.35 3.34
C ALA A 217 -21.76 -25.18 1.89
N MET A 218 -21.01 -24.50 1.02
CA MET A 218 -21.56 -24.00 -0.25
C MET A 218 -20.77 -24.38 -1.50
N ILE A 219 -19.44 -24.45 -1.45
CA ILE A 219 -18.64 -24.68 -2.66
C ILE A 219 -18.77 -26.14 -3.12
N ILE A 220 -18.49 -27.09 -2.22
CA ILE A 220 -18.54 -28.53 -2.49
C ILE A 220 -19.49 -29.20 -1.50
N THR A 221 -20.37 -30.05 -2.01
CA THR A 221 -21.33 -30.86 -1.26
C THR A 221 -20.91 -32.33 -1.27
N ARG A 222 -21.50 -33.15 -0.39
CA ARG A 222 -21.24 -34.60 -0.35
C ARG A 222 -21.48 -35.29 -1.71
N ASN A 223 -22.46 -34.80 -2.48
CA ASN A 223 -22.82 -35.38 -3.77
C ASN A 223 -21.73 -35.20 -4.83
N ASP A 224 -20.84 -34.23 -4.66
CA ASP A 224 -19.77 -33.94 -5.61
C ASP A 224 -18.58 -34.91 -5.47
N TYR A 225 -18.51 -35.70 -4.40
CA TYR A 225 -17.45 -36.69 -4.19
C TYR A 225 -17.76 -38.07 -4.78
N LYS A 226 -19.05 -38.37 -5.06
CA LYS A 226 -19.68 -39.69 -5.34
C LYS A 226 -19.20 -40.85 -4.46
N ASP A 227 -17.91 -41.20 -4.50
CA ASP A 227 -17.30 -42.37 -3.85
C ASP A 227 -15.88 -42.13 -3.28
N ASP A 228 -15.20 -41.03 -3.65
CA ASP A 228 -13.84 -40.71 -3.18
C ASP A 228 -13.80 -39.32 -2.54
N PRO A 229 -13.56 -39.20 -1.21
CA PRO A 229 -13.52 -37.90 -0.52
C PRO A 229 -12.35 -37.00 -0.94
N ASN A 230 -11.39 -37.50 -1.73
CA ASN A 230 -10.25 -36.74 -2.23
C ASN A 230 -10.42 -36.28 -3.68
N LYS A 231 -11.49 -36.70 -4.36
CA LYS A 231 -11.73 -36.41 -5.76
C LYS A 231 -13.12 -35.80 -5.95
N ILE A 232 -13.15 -34.59 -6.46
CA ILE A 232 -14.37 -33.86 -6.80
C ILE A 232 -14.75 -34.21 -8.23
N ILE A 233 -16.00 -34.58 -8.47
CA ILE A 233 -16.51 -34.89 -9.79
C ILE A 233 -17.22 -33.65 -10.33
N LEU A 234 -16.76 -33.16 -11.48
CA LEU A 234 -17.42 -32.05 -12.15
C LEU A 234 -18.84 -32.48 -12.56
N SER A 235 -19.81 -31.60 -12.32
CA SER A 235 -21.20 -31.79 -12.71
C SER A 235 -21.82 -30.44 -13.09
N ASP A 236 -22.94 -30.46 -13.83
CA ASP A 236 -23.66 -29.23 -14.21
C ASP A 236 -24.10 -28.44 -12.98
N SER A 237 -24.58 -29.16 -11.95
CA SER A 237 -24.98 -28.55 -10.68
C SER A 237 -23.79 -27.91 -9.96
N LEU A 238 -22.62 -28.56 -9.95
CA LEU A 238 -21.42 -27.97 -9.37
C LEU A 238 -21.01 -26.71 -10.13
N MET A 239 -20.99 -26.75 -11.47
CA MET A 239 -20.62 -25.59 -12.29
C MET A 239 -21.57 -24.41 -12.11
N GLU A 240 -22.88 -24.65 -12.02
CA GLU A 240 -23.86 -23.61 -11.73
C GLU A 240 -23.63 -22.97 -10.37
N ARG A 241 -23.44 -23.77 -9.31
CA ARG A 241 -23.13 -23.25 -7.97
C ARG A 241 -21.82 -22.45 -7.97
N LEU A 242 -20.75 -22.97 -8.59
CA LEU A 242 -19.47 -22.26 -8.69
C LEU A 242 -19.63 -20.92 -9.41
N GLY A 243 -20.34 -20.89 -10.54
CA GLY A 243 -20.60 -19.66 -11.29
C GLY A 243 -21.37 -18.62 -10.46
N LEU A 244 -22.43 -19.04 -9.75
CA LEU A 244 -23.22 -18.15 -8.90
C LEU A 244 -22.39 -17.61 -7.73
N LEU A 245 -21.67 -18.49 -7.02
CA LEU A 245 -20.89 -18.13 -5.84
C LEU A 245 -19.75 -17.18 -6.19
N VAL A 246 -18.94 -17.51 -7.20
CA VAL A 246 -17.78 -16.68 -7.56
C VAL A 246 -18.24 -15.32 -8.08
N ARG A 247 -19.29 -15.27 -8.93
CA ARG A 247 -19.85 -13.99 -9.38
C ARG A 247 -20.33 -13.15 -8.21
N PHE A 248 -21.07 -13.76 -7.28
CA PHE A 248 -21.57 -13.05 -6.10
C PHE A 248 -20.42 -12.50 -5.24
N GLN A 249 -19.37 -13.30 -5.01
CA GLN A 249 -18.18 -12.86 -4.27
C GLN A 249 -17.44 -11.70 -4.94
N ILE A 250 -17.31 -11.71 -6.27
CA ILE A 250 -16.70 -10.59 -7.02
C ILE A 250 -17.49 -9.30 -6.81
N VAL A 251 -18.81 -9.35 -6.95
CA VAL A 251 -19.67 -8.16 -6.76
C VAL A 251 -19.61 -7.67 -5.31
N LEU A 252 -19.65 -8.59 -4.35
CA LEU A 252 -19.60 -8.28 -2.92
C LEU A 252 -18.25 -7.67 -2.52
N ALA A 253 -17.15 -8.19 -3.05
CA ALA A 253 -15.81 -7.62 -2.88
C ALA A 253 -15.74 -6.19 -3.39
N GLY A 254 -16.19 -5.95 -4.63
CA GLY A 254 -16.22 -4.61 -5.23
C GLY A 254 -17.05 -3.61 -4.42
N ALA A 255 -18.22 -4.03 -3.95
CA ALA A 255 -19.07 -3.22 -3.07
C ALA A 255 -18.39 -2.86 -1.74
N ARG A 256 -17.78 -3.84 -1.07
CA ARG A 256 -17.11 -3.64 0.22
C ARG A 256 -15.85 -2.79 0.08
N ILE A 257 -15.06 -2.98 -0.98
CA ILE A 257 -13.96 -2.08 -1.33
C ILE A 257 -14.49 -0.65 -1.48
N ALA A 258 -15.55 -0.44 -2.25
CA ALA A 258 -16.12 0.90 -2.43
C ALA A 258 -16.60 1.51 -1.10
N ILE A 259 -17.21 0.73 -0.20
CA ILE A 259 -17.62 1.16 1.14
C ILE A 259 -16.41 1.62 1.96
N VAL A 260 -15.35 0.80 2.03
CA VAL A 260 -14.13 1.12 2.79
C VAL A 260 -13.44 2.36 2.21
N MET A 261 -13.29 2.43 0.88
CA MET A 261 -12.68 3.60 0.22
C MET A 261 -13.49 4.87 0.48
N ASN A 262 -14.81 4.78 0.37
CA ASN A 262 -15.70 5.91 0.66
C ASN A 262 -15.61 6.34 2.11
N TYR A 263 -15.42 5.42 3.05
CA TYR A 263 -15.20 5.75 4.45
C TYR A 263 -13.89 6.53 4.62
N ILE A 264 -12.77 6.00 4.12
CA ILE A 264 -11.46 6.67 4.21
C ILE A 264 -11.52 8.08 3.62
N LEU A 265 -12.03 8.20 2.39
CA LEU A 265 -12.06 9.47 1.65
C LEU A 265 -13.07 10.49 2.19
N SER A 266 -14.00 10.06 3.05
CA SER A 266 -14.91 10.96 3.77
C SER A 266 -14.29 11.52 5.05
N HIS A 267 -13.29 10.84 5.62
CA HIS A 267 -12.68 11.21 6.90
C HIS A 267 -11.27 11.79 6.75
N ARG A 268 -10.55 11.46 5.67
CA ARG A 268 -9.18 11.88 5.42
C ARG A 268 -9.04 12.55 4.05
N GLU A 269 -8.22 13.60 4.01
CA GLU A 269 -7.71 14.17 2.77
C GLU A 269 -6.21 13.89 2.67
N ILE A 270 -5.88 12.95 1.77
CA ILE A 270 -4.51 12.52 1.49
C ILE A 270 -4.08 13.24 0.21
N ALA A 271 -3.37 14.35 0.38
CA ALA A 271 -2.92 15.20 -0.71
C ALA A 271 -1.40 15.40 -0.66
N TYR A 272 -0.79 15.69 -1.81
CA TYR A 272 0.64 15.93 -1.92
C TYR A 272 0.92 17.36 -2.33
N CYS A 273 2.02 17.93 -1.84
CA CYS A 273 2.51 19.22 -2.30
C CYS A 273 3.04 19.07 -3.74
N ALA A 274 2.50 19.86 -4.67
CA ALA A 274 2.88 19.78 -6.08
C ALA A 274 4.38 20.06 -6.34
N LYS A 275 5.04 20.83 -5.47
CA LYS A 275 6.46 21.20 -5.62
C LYS A 275 7.41 20.15 -5.04
N THR A 276 7.07 19.60 -3.88
CA THR A 276 7.98 18.71 -3.13
C THR A 276 7.61 17.23 -3.26
N GLY A 277 6.38 16.93 -3.71
CA GLY A 277 5.82 15.57 -3.71
C GLY A 277 5.53 15.02 -2.30
N LEU A 278 5.74 15.82 -1.25
CA LEU A 278 5.54 15.40 0.13
C LEU A 278 4.06 15.42 0.51
N LEU A 279 3.67 14.52 1.40
CA LEU A 279 2.32 14.42 1.95
C LEU A 279 1.97 15.69 2.74
N ILE A 280 0.74 16.18 2.58
CA ILE A 280 0.20 17.31 3.34
C ILE A 280 -0.49 16.78 4.60
N GLU A 281 0.13 16.99 5.75
CA GLU A 281 -0.34 16.45 7.04
C GLU A 281 -1.27 17.38 7.83
N LYS A 282 -1.28 18.67 7.50
CA LYS A 282 -2.16 19.68 8.12
C LYS A 282 -3.02 20.35 7.07
N ASN A 283 -4.26 20.68 7.42
CA ASN A 283 -5.14 21.40 6.51
C ASN A 283 -4.56 22.81 6.26
N PRO A 284 -4.36 23.23 5.00
CA PRO A 284 -3.80 24.54 4.69
C PRO A 284 -4.61 25.72 5.23
N ASN A 285 -5.90 25.51 5.50
CA ASN A 285 -6.81 26.53 6.00
C ASN A 285 -6.89 26.57 7.54
N ASP A 286 -6.23 25.65 8.25
CA ASP A 286 -6.21 25.68 9.71
C ASP A 286 -5.43 26.90 10.20
N ARG A 287 -5.94 27.55 11.26
CA ARG A 287 -5.20 28.61 11.93
C ARG A 287 -3.92 28.02 12.51
N TRP A 288 -2.84 28.77 12.43
CA TRP A 288 -1.56 28.38 13.00
C TRP A 288 -1.74 28.09 14.49
N SER A 289 -1.34 26.90 14.91
CA SER A 289 -1.32 26.57 16.33
C SER A 289 -0.19 27.34 17.03
N MET A 290 -0.28 27.48 18.35
CA MET A 290 0.81 28.09 19.13
C MET A 290 2.13 27.34 18.93
N ASP A 291 2.08 26.02 18.75
CA ASP A 291 3.27 25.21 18.47
C ASP A 291 3.90 25.55 17.11
N ASP A 292 3.08 25.81 16.09
CA ASP A 292 3.56 26.24 14.77
C ASP A 292 4.24 27.62 14.83
N ILE A 293 3.69 28.52 15.66
CA ILE A 293 4.28 29.84 15.92
C ILE A 293 5.62 29.70 16.64
N TRP A 294 5.68 28.88 17.69
CA TRP A 294 6.92 28.62 18.43
C TRP A 294 7.99 27.97 17.58
N PHE A 295 7.63 26.97 16.78
CA PHE A 295 8.55 26.32 15.85
C PHE A 295 9.10 27.31 14.82
N SER A 296 8.24 28.16 14.25
CA SER A 296 8.64 29.20 13.30
C SER A 296 9.57 30.23 13.95
N ALA A 297 9.28 30.64 15.19
CA ALA A 297 10.13 31.55 15.95
C ALA A 297 11.51 30.94 16.25
N LEU A 298 11.57 29.65 16.60
CA LEU A 298 12.82 28.92 16.82
C LEU A 298 13.66 28.82 15.54
N ILE A 299 13.04 28.52 14.40
CA ILE A 299 13.73 28.51 13.10
C ILE A 299 14.30 29.89 12.78
N LEU A 300 13.51 30.96 12.97
CA LEU A 300 13.97 32.33 12.72
C LEU A 300 15.15 32.69 13.64
N ALA A 301 15.09 32.32 14.91
CA ALA A 301 16.18 32.52 15.86
C ALA A 301 17.44 31.76 15.44
N PHE A 302 17.31 30.50 15.04
CA PHE A 302 18.43 29.68 14.55
C PHE A 302 19.07 30.28 13.29
N CYS A 303 18.27 30.64 12.30
CA CYS A 303 18.74 31.31 11.09
C CYS A 303 19.45 32.64 11.42
N GLY A 304 18.93 33.40 12.40
CA GLY A 304 19.58 34.61 12.91
C GLY A 304 20.95 34.34 13.53
N ILE A 305 21.07 33.30 14.34
CA ILE A 305 22.36 32.87 14.94
C ILE A 305 23.34 32.46 13.84
N CYS A 306 22.91 31.66 12.86
CA CYS A 306 23.76 31.27 11.74
C CYS A 306 24.24 32.48 10.92
N ALA A 307 23.36 33.45 10.65
CA ALA A 307 23.71 34.67 9.95
C ALA A 307 24.70 35.53 10.74
N ALA A 308 24.50 35.67 12.05
CA ALA A 308 25.44 36.39 12.93
C ALA A 308 26.81 35.70 12.98
N GLY A 309 26.84 34.36 13.08
CA GLY A 309 28.07 33.57 13.02
C GLY A 309 28.81 33.75 11.70
N ALA A 310 28.09 33.69 10.56
CA ALA A 310 28.66 33.94 9.24
C ALA A 310 29.22 35.37 9.11
N TYR A 311 28.54 36.36 9.69
CA TYR A 311 28.99 37.75 9.70
C TYR A 311 30.27 37.94 10.52
N VAL A 312 30.36 37.34 11.71
CA VAL A 312 31.57 37.37 12.54
C VAL A 312 32.73 36.68 11.82
N LEU A 313 32.49 35.53 11.19
CA LEU A 313 33.50 34.83 10.40
C LEU A 313 34.02 35.72 9.26
N PHE A 314 33.11 36.40 8.55
CA PHE A 314 33.46 37.35 7.50
C PHE A 314 34.33 38.50 8.03
N LEU A 315 34.02 39.07 9.20
CA LEU A 315 34.83 40.10 9.82
C LEU A 315 36.23 39.60 10.22
N VAL A 316 36.32 38.38 10.75
CA VAL A 316 37.61 37.76 11.10
C VAL A 316 38.46 37.55 9.85
N VAL A 317 37.87 36.98 8.78
CA VAL A 317 38.57 36.79 7.48
C VAL A 317 39.03 38.13 6.91
N ARG A 318 38.17 39.16 6.94
CA ARG A 318 38.51 40.51 6.48
C ARG A 318 39.65 41.12 7.31
N SER A 319 39.66 40.91 8.63
CA SER A 319 40.71 41.37 9.53
C SER A 319 42.05 40.70 9.23
N ILE A 320 42.05 39.37 9.08
CA ILE A 320 43.24 38.58 8.69
C ILE A 320 43.75 39.05 7.33
N TYR A 321 42.86 39.22 6.34
CA TYR A 321 43.23 39.69 5.01
C TYR A 321 43.86 41.08 5.07
N LYS A 322 43.26 42.03 5.81
CA LYS A 322 43.79 43.38 5.99
C LYS A 322 45.16 43.35 6.68
N ARG A 323 45.35 42.47 7.66
CA ARG A 323 46.60 42.31 8.40
C ARG A 323 47.70 41.74 7.49
N ASN A 324 47.40 40.68 6.75
CA ASN A 324 48.33 40.06 5.79
C ASN A 324 48.69 41.00 4.65
N PHE A 325 47.71 41.75 4.11
CA PHE A 325 47.96 42.74 3.07
C PHE A 325 48.86 43.86 3.59
N LYS A 326 48.60 44.37 4.80
CA LYS A 326 49.44 45.40 5.43
C LYS A 326 50.86 44.91 5.66
N THR A 327 51.07 43.69 6.18
CA THR A 327 52.43 43.13 6.33
C THR A 327 53.13 42.93 4.99
N HIS A 328 52.43 42.49 3.94
CA HIS A 328 53.04 42.39 2.60
C HIS A 328 53.43 43.75 2.02
N VAL A 329 52.59 44.77 2.18
CA VAL A 329 52.90 46.15 1.74
C VAL A 329 54.05 46.74 2.54
N ASP A 330 54.05 46.57 3.86
CA ASP A 330 55.12 47.05 4.74
C ASP A 330 56.46 46.38 4.41
N GLN A 331 56.47 45.05 4.19
CA GLN A 331 57.66 44.31 3.73
C GLN A 331 58.14 44.77 2.35
N ALA A 332 57.22 45.04 1.41
CA ALA A 332 57.57 45.54 0.08
C ALA A 332 58.19 46.95 0.16
N LEU A 333 57.64 47.83 1.00
CA LEU A 333 58.14 49.18 1.25
C LEU A 333 59.52 49.17 1.94
N GLN A 334 59.73 48.28 2.90
CA GLN A 334 61.04 48.08 3.55
C GLN A 334 62.07 47.58 2.55
N GLY A 335 61.75 46.53 1.78
CA GLY A 335 62.62 46.01 0.74
C GLY A 335 62.94 47.01 -0.38
N TRP A 336 62.06 48.01 -0.61
CA TRP A 336 62.33 49.12 -1.51
C TRP A 336 63.26 50.19 -0.89
N ARG A 337 63.05 50.53 0.39
CA ARG A 337 63.94 51.45 1.14
C ARG A 337 65.36 50.89 1.26
N ASP A 338 65.51 49.60 1.54
CA ASP A 338 66.81 48.97 1.69
C ASP A 338 67.57 48.89 0.35
N ARG A 339 66.85 48.67 -0.76
CA ARG A 339 67.41 48.77 -2.12
C ARG A 339 67.90 50.17 -2.47
N ARG A 340 67.21 51.23 -2.00
CA ARG A 340 67.71 52.61 -2.15
C ARG A 340 68.98 52.86 -1.34
N LYS A 341 69.04 52.41 -0.09
CA LYS A 341 70.23 52.60 0.77
C LYS A 341 71.48 51.94 0.19
N LYS A 342 71.36 50.73 -0.38
CA LYS A 342 72.48 50.05 -1.07
C LYS A 342 72.95 50.73 -2.36
N LYS A 343 72.13 51.57 -3.00
CA LYS A 343 72.48 52.25 -4.25
C LYS A 343 73.18 53.61 -4.04
N TYR A 344 73.20 54.11 -2.80
CA TYR A 344 73.72 55.43 -2.44
C TYR A 344 74.72 55.38 -1.26
N THR A 345 75.47 54.29 -1.10
CA THR A 345 76.71 54.31 -0.31
C THR A 345 77.81 54.92 -1.19
N PRO A 346 78.32 56.12 -0.89
CA PRO A 346 79.44 56.69 -1.62
C PRO A 346 80.71 55.92 -1.26
N HIS A 347 81.42 55.41 -2.27
CA HIS A 347 82.82 55.03 -2.13
C HIS A 347 83.63 56.31 -1.90
N LEU A 348 83.89 56.63 -0.63
CA LEU A 348 84.89 57.62 -0.25
C LEU A 348 86.25 56.91 -0.24
N ASP A 349 86.83 56.74 -1.42
CA ASP A 349 88.28 56.54 -1.55
C ASP A 349 88.91 57.92 -1.46
N LEU A 350 89.47 58.23 -0.29
CA LEU A 350 90.37 59.35 -0.07
C LEU A 350 91.73 58.95 -0.65
N HIS A 351 92.14 59.61 -1.74
CA HIS A 351 93.52 59.66 -2.17
C HIS A 351 94.25 60.71 -1.31
N ASP A 352 95.26 60.27 -0.56
CA ASP A 352 96.32 61.14 -0.04
C ASP A 352 97.27 61.50 -1.19
N ASP A 353 97.42 62.81 -1.44
CA ASP A 353 98.68 63.53 -1.72
C ASP A 353 98.42 65.04 -1.90
#